data_AF-A0A9X7K027-F1
#
_entry.id   AF-A0A9X7K027-F1
#
_cell.length_a   1.000
_cell.length_b   1.000
_cell.length_c   1.000
_cell.angle_alpha   90.00
_cell.angle_beta   90.00
_cell.angle_gamma   90.00
#
_symmetry.space_group_name_H-M   'P 1'
#
loop_
_entity.id
_entity.type
_entity.pdbx_description
1 polymer ?
#
loop_
_entity_poly.entity_id
_entity_poly.type
_entity_poly.pdbx_seq_one_letter_code
_entity_poly.pdbx_strand_id
1 'polypeptide(L)'
;MKQQVSLDETIRGSNRTETRTEGSGTAMLARYEQRKQARLFMQKRRKKYYRLIWRIALAVMAVWGIGGLILKGYGALKNTAEREVAIMRLEQALKDEDIADLKKYIRIPDESLSVNETTLQPLFAYLKDHPNAYEKLEKDFEKQQKMKHVYIKGLTSKPPIFTIKVYGDRYVFEPTLYFFNIRLNEPDDKIIINGKEVKGKPTKDPLVKKVGPYLPGTYTITSVKKDGEKREKQTKKVALFGGSRVHEVDLTRE
;
A
#
# COMPACT_ATOMS: atom_id res chain seq x y z
N MET A 1 25.88 -77.68 -31.11
CA MET A 1 25.02 -78.78 -31.62
C MET A 1 23.97 -78.09 -32.48
N LYS A 2 24.09 -77.98 -33.81
CA LYS A 2 24.28 -78.98 -34.88
C LYS A 2 23.14 -80.01 -34.96
N GLN A 3 22.66 -80.20 -36.19
CA GLN A 3 21.63 -81.12 -36.73
C GLN A 3 20.21 -80.52 -36.71
N GLN A 4 19.62 -80.04 -37.82
CA GLN A 4 19.67 -80.38 -39.26
C GLN A 4 19.14 -81.79 -39.57
N VAL A 5 18.45 -81.91 -40.72
CA VAL A 5 18.11 -83.12 -41.52
C VAL A 5 16.77 -83.78 -41.14
N SER A 6 15.84 -84.22 -42.00
CA SER A 6 15.49 -84.12 -43.45
C SER A 6 14.15 -84.89 -43.60
N LEU A 7 13.16 -84.46 -44.39
CA LEU A 7 12.89 -84.83 -45.80
C LEU A 7 12.57 -86.32 -46.04
N ASP A 8 11.29 -86.64 -46.29
CA ASP A 8 10.76 -87.53 -47.35
C ASP A 8 9.20 -87.52 -47.25
N GLU A 9 8.44 -86.98 -48.20
CA GLU A 9 7.95 -87.63 -49.44
C GLU A 9 7.27 -88.98 -49.14
N THR A 10 5.94 -89.16 -49.23
CA THR A 10 5.14 -89.32 -50.46
C THR A 10 3.80 -89.90 -50.00
N ILE A 11 2.60 -89.43 -50.44
CA ILE A 11 1.45 -90.27 -50.91
C ILE A 11 0.46 -89.38 -51.71
N ARG A 12 0.57 -89.48 -53.05
CA ARG A 12 -0.48 -89.83 -54.03
C ARG A 12 -1.91 -89.26 -53.86
N GLY A 13 -2.17 -88.17 -54.58
CA GLY A 13 -3.25 -88.00 -55.58
C GLY A 13 -4.73 -88.16 -55.22
N SER A 14 -5.49 -87.06 -55.32
CA SER A 14 -6.82 -87.08 -55.95
C SER A 14 -7.22 -85.68 -56.44
N ASN A 15 -7.50 -85.58 -57.74
CA ASN A 15 -8.06 -84.40 -58.41
C ASN A 15 -9.45 -84.06 -57.85
N ARG A 16 -9.70 -82.79 -57.53
CA ARG A 16 -10.97 -82.15 -57.91
C ARG A 16 -10.86 -80.63 -57.94
N THR A 17 -11.10 -80.12 -59.14
CA THR A 17 -11.31 -78.74 -59.52
C THR A 17 -12.48 -78.10 -58.78
N GLU A 18 -12.30 -76.80 -58.49
CA GLU A 18 -13.30 -75.73 -58.50
C GLU A 18 -14.53 -75.85 -57.59
N THR A 19 -14.71 -74.86 -56.72
CA THR A 19 -15.80 -73.89 -56.91
C THR A 19 -15.53 -72.60 -56.16
N ARG A 20 -15.64 -71.53 -56.94
CA ARG A 20 -15.44 -70.12 -56.60
C ARG A 20 -16.57 -69.67 -55.68
N THR A 21 -16.21 -68.99 -54.60
CA THR A 21 -17.08 -68.52 -53.53
C THR A 21 -17.89 -67.29 -53.94
N GLU A 22 -19.16 -67.47 -54.31
CA GLU A 22 -20.12 -66.36 -54.52
C GLU A 22 -20.66 -65.76 -53.20
N GLY A 23 -20.43 -66.41 -52.05
CA GLY A 23 -20.83 -65.88 -50.72
C GLY A 23 -19.79 -65.00 -50.01
N SER A 24 -18.57 -64.85 -50.55
CA SER A 24 -17.47 -64.18 -49.83
C SER A 24 -17.47 -62.65 -49.98
N GLY A 25 -17.91 -62.13 -51.13
CA GLY A 25 -17.90 -60.68 -51.44
C GLY A 25 -18.99 -59.90 -50.70
N THR A 26 -20.21 -60.44 -50.61
CA THR A 26 -21.35 -59.78 -49.95
C THR A 26 -21.18 -59.71 -48.43
N ALA A 27 -20.69 -60.79 -47.81
CA ALA A 27 -20.35 -60.80 -46.39
C ALA A 27 -19.16 -59.87 -46.06
N MET A 28 -18.20 -59.74 -46.98
CA MET A 28 -17.07 -58.82 -46.82
C MET A 28 -17.50 -57.35 -46.95
N LEU A 29 -18.39 -57.02 -47.89
CA LEU A 29 -18.96 -55.67 -48.04
C LEU A 29 -19.83 -55.27 -46.85
N ALA A 30 -20.68 -56.17 -46.34
CA ALA A 30 -21.46 -55.91 -45.13
C ALA A 30 -20.57 -55.64 -43.90
N ARG A 31 -19.47 -56.38 -43.74
CA ARG A 31 -18.46 -56.13 -42.69
C ARG A 31 -17.71 -54.81 -42.91
N TYR A 32 -17.46 -54.42 -44.16
CA TYR A 32 -16.81 -53.15 -44.49
C TYR A 32 -17.72 -51.95 -44.18
N GLU A 33 -19.00 -52.03 -44.52
CA GLU A 33 -19.98 -50.99 -44.21
C GLU A 33 -20.27 -50.90 -42.71
N GLN A 34 -20.42 -52.02 -42.01
CA GLN A 34 -20.55 -52.03 -40.55
C GLN A 34 -19.32 -51.39 -39.87
N ARG A 35 -18.11 -51.69 -40.34
CA ARG A 35 -16.87 -51.06 -39.83
C ARG A 35 -16.80 -49.57 -40.17
N LYS A 36 -17.29 -49.15 -41.34
CA LYS A 36 -17.34 -47.73 -41.75
C LYS A 36 -18.36 -46.96 -40.90
N GLN A 37 -19.54 -47.51 -40.67
CA GLN A 37 -20.57 -46.93 -39.79
C GLN A 37 -20.10 -46.88 -38.33
N ALA A 38 -19.45 -47.93 -37.83
CA ALA A 38 -18.85 -47.95 -36.49
C ALA A 38 -17.73 -46.90 -36.32
N ARG A 39 -16.88 -46.72 -37.34
CA ARG A 39 -15.83 -45.67 -37.35
C ARG A 39 -16.42 -44.26 -37.37
N LEU A 40 -17.48 -44.03 -38.16
CA LEU A 40 -18.18 -42.74 -38.20
C LEU A 40 -18.91 -42.44 -36.88
N PHE A 41 -19.51 -43.46 -36.26
CA PHE A 41 -20.13 -43.34 -34.94
C PHE A 41 -19.10 -43.02 -33.85
N MET A 42 -17.95 -43.71 -33.86
CA MET A 42 -16.81 -43.43 -32.96
C MET A 42 -16.23 -42.02 -33.17
N GLN A 43 -16.08 -41.55 -34.42
CA GLN A 43 -15.63 -40.17 -34.70
C GLN A 43 -16.62 -39.12 -34.20
N LYS A 44 -17.94 -39.33 -34.38
CA LYS A 44 -18.97 -38.42 -33.89
C LYS A 44 -19.01 -38.37 -32.36
N ARG A 45 -18.79 -39.51 -31.68
CA ARG A 45 -18.66 -39.59 -30.21
C ARG A 45 -17.43 -38.85 -29.69
N ARG A 46 -16.25 -39.04 -30.28
CA ARG A 46 -15.03 -38.32 -29.91
C ARG A 46 -15.17 -36.81 -30.05
N LYS A 47 -15.74 -36.32 -31.17
CA LYS A 47 -15.99 -34.87 -31.37
C LYS A 47 -17.00 -34.29 -30.37
N LYS A 48 -17.96 -35.08 -29.87
CA LYS A 48 -18.89 -34.65 -28.83
C LYS A 48 -18.20 -34.62 -27.46
N TYR A 49 -17.37 -35.62 -27.16
CA TYR A 49 -16.59 -35.70 -25.92
C TYR A 49 -15.55 -34.59 -25.80
N TYR A 50 -14.80 -34.30 -26.86
CA TYR A 50 -13.85 -33.18 -26.89
C TYR A 50 -14.55 -31.82 -26.78
N ARG A 51 -15.73 -31.65 -27.40
CA ARG A 51 -16.53 -30.42 -27.21
C ARG A 51 -17.04 -30.27 -25.78
N LEU A 52 -17.40 -31.37 -25.11
CA LEU A 52 -17.81 -31.36 -23.72
C LEU A 52 -16.64 -31.03 -22.79
N ILE A 53 -15.49 -31.70 -22.97
CA ILE A 53 -14.26 -31.43 -22.22
C ILE A 53 -13.82 -29.98 -22.40
N TRP A 54 -13.86 -29.45 -23.63
CA TRP A 54 -13.47 -28.07 -23.91
C TRP A 54 -14.42 -27.05 -23.26
N ARG A 55 -15.73 -27.33 -23.19
CA ARG A 55 -16.69 -26.50 -22.45
C ARG A 55 -16.42 -26.51 -20.95
N ILE A 56 -16.08 -27.67 -20.38
CA ILE A 56 -15.71 -27.79 -18.96
C ILE A 56 -14.41 -27.03 -18.69
N ALA A 57 -13.39 -27.16 -19.55
CA ALA A 57 -12.12 -26.46 -19.42
C ALA A 57 -12.30 -24.92 -19.48
N LEU A 58 -13.16 -24.42 -20.38
CA LEU A 58 -13.51 -23.01 -20.42
C LEU A 58 -14.26 -22.54 -19.17
N ALA A 59 -15.20 -23.33 -18.66
CA ALA A 59 -15.93 -23.01 -17.44
C ALA A 59 -14.98 -22.94 -16.23
N VAL A 60 -14.03 -23.88 -16.13
CA VAL A 60 -12.99 -23.85 -15.08
C VAL A 60 -12.09 -22.62 -15.22
N MET A 61 -11.64 -22.26 -16.43
CA MET A 61 -10.86 -21.04 -16.64
C MET A 61 -11.66 -19.76 -16.31
N ALA A 62 -12.95 -19.72 -16.62
CA ALA A 62 -13.81 -18.59 -16.26
C ALA A 62 -13.96 -18.46 -14.73
N VAL A 63 -14.17 -19.58 -14.02
CA VAL A 63 -14.25 -19.59 -12.54
C VAL A 63 -12.92 -19.17 -11.92
N TRP A 64 -11.78 -19.61 -12.47
CA TRP A 64 -10.45 -19.16 -12.01
C TRP A 64 -10.19 -17.68 -12.29
N GLY A 65 -10.59 -17.17 -13.45
CA GLY A 65 -10.49 -15.75 -13.79
C GLY A 65 -11.35 -14.86 -12.89
N ILE A 66 -12.60 -15.25 -12.68
CA ILE A 66 -13.55 -14.55 -11.79
C ILE A 66 -13.08 -14.65 -10.33
N GLY A 67 -12.64 -15.83 -9.88
CA GLY A 67 -12.10 -16.04 -8.54
C GLY A 67 -10.86 -15.19 -8.27
N GLY A 68 -9.96 -15.07 -9.26
CA GLY A 68 -8.79 -14.20 -9.17
C GLY A 68 -9.14 -12.71 -9.09
N LEU A 69 -10.17 -12.27 -9.81
CA LEU A 69 -10.67 -10.88 -9.76
C LEU A 69 -11.35 -10.58 -8.41
N ILE A 70 -12.16 -11.51 -7.88
CA ILE A 70 -12.80 -11.36 -6.57
C ILE A 70 -11.73 -11.33 -5.47
N LEU A 71 -10.73 -12.22 -5.48
CA LEU A 71 -9.68 -12.24 -4.46
C LEU A 71 -8.80 -10.98 -4.47
N LYS A 72 -8.40 -10.50 -5.66
CA LYS A 72 -7.64 -9.24 -5.79
C LYS A 72 -8.49 -8.03 -5.40
N GLY A 73 -9.78 -8.03 -5.77
CA GLY A 73 -10.74 -7.00 -5.38
C GLY A 73 -10.97 -6.98 -3.86
N TYR A 74 -11.18 -8.13 -3.22
CA TYR A 74 -11.46 -8.24 -1.79
C TYR A 74 -10.27 -7.83 -0.92
N GLY A 75 -9.04 -8.21 -1.32
CA GLY A 75 -7.82 -7.80 -0.63
C GLY A 75 -7.54 -6.31 -0.77
N ALA A 76 -7.76 -5.74 -1.96
CA ALA A 76 -7.64 -4.30 -2.18
C ALA A 76 -8.71 -3.53 -1.37
N LEU A 77 -9.96 -3.99 -1.38
CA LEU A 77 -11.10 -3.34 -0.74
C LEU A 77 -11.00 -3.34 0.79
N LYS A 78 -10.54 -4.46 1.39
CA LYS A 78 -10.29 -4.54 2.84
C LYS A 78 -9.22 -3.54 3.28
N ASN A 79 -8.08 -3.52 2.59
CA ASN A 79 -6.98 -2.66 2.97
C ASN A 79 -7.31 -1.17 2.81
N THR A 80 -8.10 -0.79 1.80
CA THR A 80 -8.59 0.59 1.64
C THR A 80 -9.61 0.95 2.70
N ALA A 81 -10.58 0.07 2.99
CA ALA A 81 -11.59 0.33 4.01
C ALA A 81 -10.99 0.49 5.41
N GLU A 82 -10.04 -0.36 5.79
CA GLU A 82 -9.34 -0.26 7.08
C GLU A 82 -8.55 1.05 7.22
N ARG A 83 -7.93 1.52 6.13
CA ARG A 83 -7.23 2.81 6.11
C ARG A 83 -8.19 3.98 6.27
N GLU A 84 -9.30 3.99 5.54
CA GLU A 84 -10.32 5.03 5.63
C GLU A 84 -10.92 5.10 7.03
N VAL A 85 -11.19 3.94 7.65
CA VAL A 85 -11.63 3.86 9.04
C VAL A 85 -10.56 4.45 9.97
N ALA A 86 -9.27 4.16 9.76
CA ALA A 86 -8.22 4.74 10.59
C ALA A 86 -8.11 6.27 10.45
N ILE A 87 -8.30 6.81 9.23
CA ILE A 87 -8.31 8.26 8.98
C ILE A 87 -9.49 8.91 9.72
N MET A 88 -10.69 8.35 9.55
CA MET A 88 -11.90 8.84 10.23
C MET A 88 -11.74 8.82 11.75
N ARG A 89 -11.15 7.75 12.32
CA ARG A 89 -10.90 7.63 13.76
C ARG A 89 -9.88 8.64 14.27
N LEU A 90 -8.80 8.88 13.52
CA LEU A 90 -7.84 9.94 13.84
C LEU A 90 -8.53 11.31 13.85
N GLU A 91 -9.29 11.62 12.81
CA GLU A 91 -9.97 12.91 12.68
C GLU A 91 -10.96 13.14 13.83
N GLN A 92 -11.76 12.13 14.17
CA GLN A 92 -12.67 12.19 15.30
C GLN A 92 -11.92 12.42 16.61
N ALA A 93 -10.86 11.67 16.86
CA ALA A 93 -10.05 11.83 18.07
C ALA A 93 -9.36 13.21 18.14
N LEU A 94 -9.02 13.81 16.99
CA LEU A 94 -8.50 15.18 16.95
C LEU A 94 -9.58 16.23 17.23
N LYS A 95 -10.84 16.00 16.83
CA LYS A 95 -11.98 16.90 17.11
C LYS A 95 -12.42 16.83 18.57
N ASP A 96 -12.41 15.62 19.12
CA ASP A 96 -12.82 15.35 20.51
C ASP A 96 -11.66 15.61 21.50
N GLU A 97 -10.47 15.94 21.00
CA GLU A 97 -9.24 16.08 21.78
C GLU A 97 -8.92 14.82 22.64
N ASP A 98 -9.33 13.63 22.18
CA ASP A 98 -9.19 12.37 22.89
C ASP A 98 -7.75 11.84 22.83
N ILE A 99 -6.96 12.19 23.84
CA ILE A 99 -5.56 11.76 23.97
C ILE A 99 -5.42 10.23 24.00
N ALA A 100 -6.37 9.50 24.58
CA ALA A 100 -6.28 8.05 24.71
C ALA A 100 -6.44 7.37 23.34
N ASP A 101 -7.36 7.87 22.52
CA ASP A 101 -7.52 7.40 21.14
C ASP A 101 -6.38 7.89 20.24
N LEU A 102 -5.94 9.14 20.38
CA LEU A 102 -4.82 9.68 19.61
C LEU A 102 -3.53 8.88 19.85
N LYS A 103 -3.28 8.33 21.04
CA LYS A 103 -2.14 7.42 21.31
C LYS A 103 -2.18 6.13 20.49
N LYS A 104 -3.35 5.67 20.06
CA LYS A 104 -3.51 4.44 19.27
C LYS A 104 -3.15 4.66 17.80
N TYR A 105 -3.39 5.87 17.32
CA TYR A 105 -3.27 6.23 15.91
C TYR A 105 -2.04 7.07 15.60
N ILE A 106 -1.62 7.98 16.48
CA ILE A 106 -0.42 8.80 16.29
C ILE A 106 0.81 8.05 16.78
N ARG A 107 1.81 7.92 15.90
CA ARG A 107 3.13 7.40 16.25
C ARG A 107 4.16 8.49 16.04
N ILE A 108 4.89 8.86 17.08
CA ILE A 108 6.01 9.80 16.95
C ILE A 108 7.32 8.99 16.86
N PRO A 109 8.10 9.12 15.77
CA PRO A 109 9.35 8.37 15.62
C PRO A 109 10.45 8.79 16.58
N ASP A 110 10.39 10.03 17.08
CA ASP A 110 11.37 10.60 17.98
C ASP A 110 11.01 10.29 19.44
N GLU A 111 11.85 9.51 20.12
CA GLU A 111 11.62 9.07 21.50
C GLU A 111 11.59 10.22 22.52
N SER A 112 12.11 11.39 22.17
CA SER A 112 12.06 12.57 23.05
C SER A 112 10.66 13.21 23.12
N LEU A 113 9.74 12.79 22.24
CA LEU A 113 8.37 13.29 22.16
C LEU A 113 7.38 12.14 22.36
N SER A 114 6.40 12.35 23.25
CA SER A 114 5.30 11.41 23.45
C SER A 114 3.97 12.07 23.09
N VAL A 115 2.98 11.26 22.73
CA VAL A 115 1.61 11.72 22.48
C VAL A 115 0.95 11.95 23.83
N ASN A 116 0.75 13.21 24.21
CA ASN A 116 0.09 13.62 25.44
C ASN A 116 -0.56 15.00 25.26
N GLU A 117 -1.29 15.43 26.29
CA GLU A 117 -2.02 16.70 26.26
C GLU A 117 -1.09 17.90 26.04
N THR A 118 0.03 17.98 26.76
CA THR A 118 0.99 19.08 26.62
C THR A 118 1.60 19.16 25.22
N THR A 119 1.95 18.03 24.60
CA THR A 119 2.61 18.00 23.28
C THR A 119 1.63 18.24 22.14
N LEU A 120 0.37 17.85 22.29
CA LEU A 120 -0.68 18.04 21.28
C LEU A 120 -1.47 19.34 21.44
N GLN A 121 -1.39 20.02 22.59
CA GLN A 121 -2.05 21.31 22.80
C GLN A 121 -1.80 22.33 21.68
N PRO A 122 -0.57 22.49 21.13
CA PRO A 122 -0.35 23.36 19.97
C PRO A 122 -1.14 22.95 18.74
N LEU A 123 -1.31 21.64 18.50
CA LEU A 123 -2.08 21.11 17.38
C LEU A 123 -3.57 21.46 17.55
N PHE A 124 -4.13 21.20 18.72
CA PHE A 124 -5.53 21.51 19.02
C PHE A 124 -5.81 23.02 18.89
N ALA A 125 -4.93 23.85 19.44
CA ALA A 125 -5.03 25.31 19.28
C ALA A 125 -5.04 25.72 17.80
N TYR A 126 -4.21 25.10 16.96
CA TYR A 126 -4.23 25.36 15.53
C TYR A 126 -5.53 24.92 14.85
N LEU A 127 -6.00 23.69 15.11
CA LEU A 127 -7.21 23.13 14.50
C LEU A 127 -8.47 23.90 14.89
N LYS A 128 -8.55 24.36 16.14
CA LYS A 128 -9.63 25.22 16.63
C LYS A 128 -9.67 26.58 15.93
N ASP A 129 -8.51 27.20 15.76
CA ASP A 129 -8.37 28.50 15.08
C ASP A 129 -8.56 28.38 13.55
N HIS A 130 -8.41 27.18 12.97
CA HIS A 130 -8.45 26.92 11.53
C HIS A 130 -9.31 25.70 11.16
N PRO A 131 -10.65 25.84 11.08
CA PRO A 131 -11.53 24.71 10.75
C PRO A 131 -11.22 24.04 9.39
N ASN A 132 -10.70 24.81 8.43
CA ASN A 132 -10.25 24.30 7.13
C ASN A 132 -8.99 23.42 7.20
N ALA A 133 -8.34 23.32 8.37
CA ALA A 133 -7.20 22.43 8.58
C ALA A 133 -7.58 20.96 8.43
N TYR A 134 -8.81 20.57 8.77
CA TYR A 134 -9.30 19.20 8.56
C TYR A 134 -9.39 18.83 7.07
N GLU A 135 -9.93 19.74 6.24
CA GLU A 135 -9.95 19.56 4.77
C GLU A 135 -8.53 19.45 4.20
N LYS A 136 -7.56 20.17 4.77
CA LYS A 136 -6.15 20.07 4.38
C LYS A 136 -5.56 18.70 4.75
N LEU A 137 -5.90 18.15 5.93
CA LEU A 137 -5.50 16.81 6.34
C LEU A 137 -6.08 15.75 5.40
N GLU A 138 -7.37 15.84 5.09
CA GLU A 138 -8.05 14.93 4.16
C GLU A 138 -7.37 14.94 2.78
N LYS A 139 -7.12 16.12 2.22
CA LYS A 139 -6.38 16.28 0.95
C LYS A 139 -4.97 15.67 1.01
N ASP A 140 -4.27 15.82 2.13
CA ASP A 140 -2.95 15.21 2.32
C ASP A 140 -3.04 13.68 2.39
N PHE A 141 -4.09 13.11 2.99
CA PHE A 141 -4.32 11.67 3.04
C PHE A 141 -4.71 11.09 1.68
N GLU A 142 -5.58 11.76 0.93
CA GLU A 142 -5.93 11.39 -0.44
C GLU A 142 -4.71 11.39 -1.37
N LYS A 143 -3.86 12.42 -1.28
CA LYS A 143 -2.63 12.48 -2.08
C LYS A 143 -1.74 11.28 -1.78
N GLN A 144 -1.61 10.90 -0.52
CA GLN A 144 -0.87 9.70 -0.12
C GLN A 144 -1.53 8.39 -0.59
N GLN A 145 -2.82 8.37 -0.91
CA GLN A 145 -3.45 7.21 -1.58
C GLN A 145 -3.08 7.16 -3.06
N LYS A 146 -3.15 8.32 -3.73
CA LYS A 146 -2.95 8.47 -5.18
C LYS A 146 -1.47 8.33 -5.57
N MET A 147 -0.54 8.74 -4.71
CA MET A 147 0.90 8.61 -4.96
C MET A 147 1.37 7.17 -4.75
N LYS A 148 1.71 6.49 -5.86
CA LYS A 148 2.41 5.17 -5.83
C LYS A 148 3.84 5.25 -5.26
N HIS A 149 4.38 6.46 -5.10
CA HIS A 149 5.73 6.69 -4.62
C HIS A 149 5.68 7.16 -3.16
N VAL A 150 6.48 6.52 -2.32
CA VAL A 150 6.65 6.85 -0.91
C VAL A 150 7.23 8.27 -0.81
N TYR A 151 6.78 9.07 0.17
CA TYR A 151 7.45 10.32 0.53
C TYR A 151 8.94 10.05 0.78
N ILE A 152 9.81 10.56 -0.09
CA ILE A 152 11.27 10.43 0.08
C ILE A 152 11.77 11.70 0.77
N LYS A 153 12.20 11.54 2.03
CA LYS A 153 12.83 12.59 2.83
C LYS A 153 14.01 13.20 2.04
N GLY A 154 13.89 14.47 1.67
CA GLY A 154 14.93 15.22 0.95
C GLY A 154 14.67 15.48 -0.54
N LEU A 155 13.70 14.80 -1.18
CA LEU A 155 13.32 15.08 -2.58
C LEU A 155 11.97 15.81 -2.70
N THR A 156 11.02 15.52 -1.80
CA THR A 156 9.73 16.22 -1.77
C THR A 156 9.85 17.54 -1.02
N SER A 157 9.57 18.65 -1.72
CA SER A 157 9.70 20.01 -1.18
C SER A 157 8.75 20.33 -0.02
N LYS A 158 7.64 19.58 0.11
CA LYS A 158 6.61 19.79 1.13
C LYS A 158 6.15 18.43 1.68
N PRO A 159 6.58 18.01 2.88
CA PRO A 159 6.05 16.81 3.52
C PRO A 159 4.55 16.92 3.84
N PRO A 160 3.81 15.79 3.86
CA PRO A 160 2.46 15.78 4.39
C PRO A 160 2.46 16.11 5.89
N ILE A 161 1.35 16.64 6.40
CA ILE A 161 1.25 16.96 7.84
C ILE A 161 1.36 15.69 8.70
N PHE A 162 0.67 14.62 8.29
CA PHE A 162 0.81 13.27 8.82
C PHE A 162 1.12 12.29 7.69
N THR A 163 2.11 11.44 7.90
CA THR A 163 2.42 10.33 6.99
C THR A 163 1.70 9.07 7.45
N ILE A 164 0.92 8.45 6.57
CA ILE A 164 0.24 7.19 6.86
C ILE A 164 1.24 6.05 6.71
N LYS A 165 1.37 5.21 7.75
CA LYS A 165 2.18 3.99 7.74
C LYS A 165 1.41 2.81 8.31
N VAL A 166 1.82 1.61 7.92
CA VAL A 166 1.37 0.36 8.57
C VAL A 166 2.40 -0.01 9.62
N TYR A 167 1.95 -0.22 10.85
CA TYR A 167 2.78 -0.69 11.96
C TYR A 167 2.10 -1.90 12.61
N GLY A 168 2.69 -3.08 12.44
CA GLY A 168 2.00 -4.34 12.74
C GLY A 168 0.85 -4.56 11.77
N ASP A 169 -0.36 -4.70 12.32
CA ASP A 169 -1.62 -4.95 11.62
C ASP A 169 -2.54 -3.71 11.53
N ARG A 170 -2.02 -2.52 11.86
CA ARG A 170 -2.81 -1.28 11.91
C ARG A 170 -2.14 -0.11 11.20
N TYR A 171 -2.99 0.80 10.73
CA TYR A 171 -2.56 2.10 10.20
C TYR A 171 -2.27 3.07 11.35
N VAL A 172 -1.12 3.72 11.28
CA VAL A 172 -0.68 4.77 12.19
C VAL A 172 -0.27 6.01 11.40
N PHE A 173 -0.27 7.16 12.08
CA PHE A 173 -0.06 8.48 11.51
C PHE A 173 1.16 9.10 12.16
N GLU A 174 2.22 9.29 11.38
CA GLU A 174 3.43 9.93 11.85
C GLU A 174 3.39 11.43 11.54
N PRO A 175 3.37 12.32 12.55
CA PRO A 175 3.36 13.75 12.33
C PRO A 175 4.70 14.21 11.76
N THR A 176 4.64 15.20 10.88
CA THR A 176 5.85 15.91 10.45
C THR A 176 6.41 16.73 11.62
N LEU A 177 7.69 16.53 11.90
CA LEU A 177 8.43 17.28 12.90
C LEU A 177 9.09 18.52 12.30
N TYR A 178 8.82 19.67 12.89
CA TYR A 178 9.31 20.98 12.46
C TYR A 178 10.40 21.51 13.38
N PHE A 179 11.19 22.46 12.88
CA PHE A 179 12.22 23.18 13.61
C PHE A 179 12.06 24.68 13.35
N PHE A 180 12.39 25.51 14.33
CA PHE A 180 12.56 26.94 14.10
C PHE A 180 14.04 27.28 13.99
N ASN A 181 14.36 28.18 13.07
CA ASN A 181 15.57 28.98 13.08
C ASN A 181 15.16 30.36 13.59
N ILE A 182 15.46 30.64 14.86
CA ILE A 182 15.09 31.89 15.51
C ILE A 182 16.27 32.85 15.44
N ARG A 183 16.07 34.00 14.79
CA ARG A 183 17.03 35.11 14.78
C ARG A 183 16.79 35.98 16.00
N LEU A 184 17.85 36.18 16.79
CA LEU A 184 17.87 36.94 18.04
C LEU A 184 18.53 38.31 17.83
N ASN A 185 18.28 39.23 18.76
CA ASN A 185 18.99 40.51 18.79
C ASN A 185 20.41 40.30 19.32
N GLU A 186 20.56 39.49 20.37
CA GLU A 186 21.85 39.13 20.96
C GLU A 186 22.03 37.61 21.07
N PRO A 187 23.27 37.09 20.98
CA PRO A 187 23.54 35.65 20.97
C PRO A 187 23.05 34.89 22.22
N ASP A 188 22.90 35.61 23.34
CA ASP A 188 22.56 35.09 24.67
C ASP A 188 21.11 35.43 25.10
N ASP A 189 20.31 36.00 24.20
CA ASP A 189 18.89 36.23 24.45
C ASP A 189 18.17 34.92 24.83
N LYS A 190 17.29 35.00 25.84
CA LYS A 190 16.51 33.85 26.29
C LYS A 190 15.37 33.57 25.33
N ILE A 191 15.26 32.34 24.85
CA ILE A 191 14.15 31.89 24.01
C ILE A 191 13.12 31.18 24.88
N ILE A 192 11.87 31.61 24.79
CA ILE A 192 10.72 31.00 25.46
C ILE A 192 9.73 30.55 24.38
N ILE A 193 9.35 29.27 24.38
CA ILE A 193 8.34 28.72 23.47
C ILE A 193 7.19 28.17 24.29
N ASN A 194 5.98 28.66 24.03
CA ASN A 194 4.76 28.35 24.79
C ASN A 194 4.97 28.47 26.32
N GLY A 195 5.66 29.54 26.74
CA GLY A 195 5.94 29.81 28.16
C GLY A 195 7.10 29.01 28.76
N LYS A 196 7.71 28.07 28.03
CA LYS A 196 8.86 27.28 28.50
C LYS A 196 10.18 27.80 27.92
N GLU A 197 11.16 28.08 28.79
CA GLU A 197 12.52 28.43 28.36
C GLU A 197 13.15 27.23 27.64
N VAL A 198 13.71 27.48 26.45
CA VAL A 198 14.34 26.45 25.62
C VAL A 198 15.76 26.85 25.25
N LYS A 199 16.66 25.87 25.22
CA LYS A 199 18.02 26.07 24.71
C LYS A 199 18.06 25.71 23.23
N GLY A 200 18.44 26.68 22.40
CA GLY A 200 18.67 26.44 20.97
C GLY A 200 20.06 25.89 20.68
N LYS A 201 20.17 25.07 19.64
CA LYS A 201 21.46 24.63 19.10
C LYS A 201 22.08 25.78 18.30
N PRO A 202 23.38 26.05 18.46
CA PRO A 202 24.06 27.07 17.67
C PRO A 202 24.03 26.71 16.18
N THR A 203 24.00 27.73 15.33
CA THR A 203 24.14 27.59 13.87
C THR A 203 25.42 28.27 13.40
N LYS A 204 25.62 28.37 12.08
CA LYS A 204 26.76 29.13 11.52
C LYS A 204 26.67 30.63 11.82
N ASP A 205 25.46 31.16 11.97
CA ASP A 205 25.21 32.53 12.40
C ASP A 205 24.98 32.51 13.92
N PRO A 206 25.80 33.21 14.73
CA PRO A 206 25.70 33.20 16.19
C PRO A 206 24.36 33.77 16.71
N LEU A 207 23.72 34.65 15.91
CA LEU A 207 22.41 35.25 16.21
C LEU A 207 21.25 34.33 15.84
N VAL A 208 21.50 33.22 15.15
CA VAL A 208 20.47 32.26 14.78
C VAL A 208 20.62 30.99 15.59
N LYS A 209 19.55 30.63 16.32
CA LYS A 209 19.47 29.38 17.08
C LYS A 209 18.44 28.45 16.47
N LYS A 210 18.79 27.16 16.38
CA LYS A 210 17.86 26.11 15.94
C LYS A 210 17.21 25.43 17.13
N VAL A 211 15.88 25.39 17.17
CA VAL A 211 15.09 24.75 18.24
C VAL A 211 14.08 23.74 17.68
N GLY A 212 13.76 22.72 18.47
CA GLY A 212 12.87 21.61 18.11
C GLY A 212 13.53 20.24 18.30
N PRO A 213 12.86 19.14 17.89
CA PRO A 213 11.66 19.12 17.03
C PRO A 213 10.35 19.54 17.71
N TYR A 214 9.40 20.04 16.91
CA TYR A 214 8.04 20.38 17.32
C TYR A 214 7.00 19.65 16.45
N LEU A 215 5.86 19.31 17.04
CA LEU A 215 4.69 18.77 16.35
C LEU A 215 3.98 19.86 15.52
N PRO A 216 3.10 19.50 14.58
CA PRO A 216 2.28 20.50 13.92
C PRO A 216 1.40 21.24 14.93
N GLY A 217 1.20 22.54 14.77
CA GLY A 217 0.41 23.36 15.67
C GLY A 217 0.79 24.83 15.71
N THR A 218 0.17 25.56 16.62
CA THR A 218 0.44 26.99 16.83
C THR A 218 1.37 27.19 18.03
N TYR A 219 2.45 27.94 17.83
CA TYR A 219 3.46 28.20 18.84
C TYR A 219 3.61 29.70 19.07
N THR A 220 3.75 30.08 20.34
CA THR A 220 4.11 31.44 20.74
C THR A 220 5.58 31.45 21.11
N ILE A 221 6.37 32.21 20.36
CA ILE A 221 7.82 32.30 20.53
C ILE A 221 8.12 33.68 21.10
N THR A 222 8.86 33.74 22.20
CA THR A 222 9.26 34.99 22.85
C THR A 222 10.77 35.03 23.03
N SER A 223 11.41 36.08 22.55
CA SER A 223 12.78 36.42 22.93
C SER A 223 12.74 37.36 24.12
N VAL A 224 13.60 37.13 25.12
CA VAL A 224 13.78 38.01 26.27
C VAL A 224 15.22 38.47 26.34
N LYS A 225 15.44 39.75 26.09
CA LYS A 225 16.71 40.43 26.27
C LYS A 225 16.81 40.99 27.68
N LYS A 226 17.98 40.84 28.31
CA LYS A 226 18.30 41.54 29.57
C LYS A 226 19.16 42.76 29.24
N ASP A 227 18.70 43.93 29.67
CA ASP A 227 19.45 45.18 29.60
C ASP A 227 19.48 45.81 31.00
N GLY A 228 20.53 45.51 31.76
CA GLY A 228 20.58 45.80 33.21
C GLY A 228 19.42 45.14 33.97
N GLU A 229 18.60 45.95 34.63
CA GLU A 229 17.39 45.50 35.34
C GLU A 229 16.15 45.34 34.43
N LYS A 230 16.17 45.94 33.23
CA LYS A 230 15.04 45.91 32.30
C LYS A 230 15.05 44.63 31.47
N ARG A 231 13.86 44.13 31.15
CA ARG A 231 13.65 42.98 30.27
C ARG A 231 12.80 43.39 29.09
N GLU A 232 13.40 43.43 27.91
CA GLU A 232 12.68 43.64 26.65
C GLU A 232 12.17 42.29 26.14
N LYS A 233 10.90 42.21 25.75
CA LYS A 233 10.28 40.99 25.23
C LYS A 233 9.77 41.23 23.83
N GLN A 234 10.09 40.31 22.92
CA GLN A 234 9.51 40.29 21.58
C GLN A 234 8.82 38.96 21.38
N THR A 235 7.53 38.99 21.03
CA THR A 235 6.67 37.80 20.95
C THR A 235 6.06 37.68 19.56
N LYS A 236 6.12 36.47 18.99
CA LYS A 236 5.54 36.14 17.68
C LYS A 236 4.78 34.82 17.74
N LYS A 237 3.56 34.80 17.20
CA LYS A 237 2.77 33.57 17.01
C LYS A 237 3.16 32.98 15.65
N VAL A 238 3.50 31.70 15.60
CA VAL A 238 3.92 31.00 14.39
C VAL A 238 3.14 29.70 14.26
N ALA A 239 2.59 29.46 13.07
CA ALA A 239 1.89 28.21 12.75
C ALA A 239 2.82 27.23 12.03
N LEU A 240 2.91 26.01 12.56
CA LEU A 240 3.61 24.87 11.99
C LEU A 240 2.57 23.88 11.45
N PHE A 241 2.13 24.03 10.21
CA PHE A 241 1.10 23.13 9.67
C PHE A 241 1.23 22.93 8.15
N GLY A 242 2.06 21.96 7.78
CA GLY A 242 2.47 21.69 6.40
C GLY A 242 3.58 22.63 5.93
N GLY A 243 4.05 22.46 4.69
CA GLY A 243 5.10 23.30 4.13
C GLY A 243 6.51 22.90 4.59
N SER A 244 7.42 23.87 4.67
CA SER A 244 8.84 23.63 4.99
C SER A 244 9.02 23.12 6.43
N ARG A 245 9.91 22.15 6.64
CA ARG A 245 10.18 21.62 8.00
C ARG A 245 10.99 22.58 8.88
N VAL A 246 11.60 23.59 8.28
CA VAL A 246 12.37 24.61 8.99
C VAL A 246 11.67 25.94 8.73
N HIS A 247 11.26 26.60 9.80
CA HIS A 247 10.63 27.91 9.75
C HIS A 247 11.58 28.96 10.32
N GLU A 248 11.78 30.03 9.56
CA GLU A 248 12.56 31.17 10.01
C GLU A 248 11.66 32.10 10.82
N VAL A 249 12.13 32.50 11.99
CA VAL A 249 11.43 33.39 12.88
C VAL A 249 12.37 34.53 13.21
N ASP A 250 12.09 35.69 12.64
CA ASP A 250 12.80 36.90 12.98
C ASP A 250 12.13 37.55 14.21
N LEU A 251 12.91 37.66 15.28
CA LEU A 251 12.60 38.39 16.52
C LEU A 251 13.61 39.52 16.72
N THR A 252 14.11 40.07 15.62
CA THR A 252 14.73 41.39 15.61
C THR A 252 13.63 42.44 15.36
N ARG A 253 13.80 43.64 15.92
CA ARG A 253 12.77 44.69 16.06
C ARG A 253 11.87 44.86 14.81
N GLU A 254 10.55 44.95 15.06
CA GLU A 254 9.61 45.71 14.19
C GLU A 254 9.73 47.22 14.48
#